data_AF-A0A0K0DFR8-F1
#
_entry.id   AF-A0A0K0DFR8-F1
#
_cell.length_a   1.000
_cell.length_b   1.000
_cell.length_c   1.000
_cell.angle_alpha   90.00
_cell.angle_beta   90.00
_cell.angle_gamma   90.00
#
_symmetry.space_group_name_H-M   'P 1'
#
loop_
_entity.id
_entity.type
_entity.pdbx_description
1 polymer ?
#
loop_
_entity_poly.entity_id
_entity_poly.type
_entity_poly.pdbx_seq_one_letter_code
_entity_poly.pdbx_strand_id
1 'polypeptide(L)'
;MVMEVDEPASTSMDTSEPLEPSIEWRFSQVKGNIEGDDTHTEADVISCVEFSHDGEYLATGDKGGRVVIFQRDQSGKYVNGARSREYNVYSTFQSHEPEFDYLKSLEIEEKINQIKWLKKKNAANFVLSTNGAFVGVLQIPTIVPMELIVEASPRRVYGNAHTYHVNSISVNSDQETFLSADDLRINLWHHEITNESFSRADIVDIKPTNMEELTEVITAAEFHPSQCNWFVYSSSKGSIRLCDMRDRALCDNHAKIYEEVEDPSSRSFFSEIIASVSDIKFSHNGRYLLTRDYLTIKVCVFMLLSHT
;
A
#
# COMPACT_ATOMS: atom_id res chain seq x y z
N MET A 1 16.48 -68.44 34.13
CA MET A 1 15.24 -67.74 34.49
C MET A 1 15.49 -66.27 34.19
N VAL A 2 15.23 -65.89 32.93
CA VAL A 2 15.46 -64.56 32.37
C VAL A 2 14.07 -63.95 32.25
N MET A 3 13.83 -62.83 32.94
CA MET A 3 12.54 -62.13 32.90
C MET A 3 12.42 -61.34 31.61
N GLU A 4 11.29 -61.51 30.94
CA GLU A 4 10.89 -60.86 29.69
C GLU A 4 10.73 -59.34 29.85
N VAL A 5 10.95 -58.64 28.74
CA VAL A 5 10.84 -57.19 28.58
C VAL A 5 9.43 -56.88 28.07
N ASP A 6 8.65 -56.09 28.81
CA ASP A 6 7.39 -55.53 28.33
C ASP A 6 7.64 -54.17 27.64
N GLU A 7 7.32 -54.06 26.36
CA GLU A 7 7.22 -52.78 25.63
C GLU A 7 5.86 -52.10 25.91
N PRO A 8 5.80 -50.78 26.16
CA PRO A 8 4.54 -50.06 26.19
C PRO A 8 4.05 -49.72 24.77
N ALA A 9 2.76 -50.04 24.55
CA ALA A 9 2.02 -49.91 23.30
C ALA A 9 2.13 -48.53 22.62
N SER A 10 2.44 -48.55 21.32
CA SER A 10 2.27 -47.44 20.40
C SER A 10 0.78 -47.17 20.18
N THR A 11 0.27 -46.08 20.76
CA THR A 11 -0.99 -45.48 20.33
C THR A 11 -0.66 -44.53 19.19
N SER A 12 -0.72 -45.03 17.95
CA SER A 12 -0.77 -44.19 16.77
C SER A 12 -2.08 -43.40 16.82
N MET A 13 -2.03 -42.15 17.29
CA MET A 13 -3.07 -41.17 16.99
C MET A 13 -3.05 -40.96 15.48
N ASP A 14 -4.00 -41.59 14.80
CA ASP A 14 -4.34 -41.30 13.41
C ASP A 14 -4.98 -39.91 13.39
N THR A 15 -4.15 -38.87 13.37
CA THR A 15 -4.57 -37.50 13.09
C THR A 15 -4.69 -37.31 11.59
N SER A 16 -5.63 -38.01 10.97
CA SER A 16 -6.13 -37.64 9.65
C SER A 16 -7.12 -36.48 9.82
N GLU A 17 -6.59 -35.31 10.17
CA GLU A 17 -7.29 -34.07 9.89
C GLU A 17 -7.52 -33.99 8.37
N PRO A 18 -8.73 -33.65 7.89
CA PRO A 18 -8.94 -33.48 6.47
C PRO A 18 -8.02 -32.35 5.99
N LEU A 19 -7.04 -32.70 5.15
CA LEU A 19 -6.20 -31.74 4.42
C LEU A 19 -7.12 -30.68 3.83
N GLU A 20 -7.05 -29.45 4.35
CA GLU A 20 -7.74 -28.33 3.74
C GLU A 20 -7.41 -28.31 2.25
N PRO A 21 -8.38 -28.03 1.36
CA PRO A 21 -8.12 -28.03 -0.07
C PRO A 21 -7.02 -27.00 -0.37
N SER A 22 -5.82 -27.50 -0.68
CA SER A 22 -4.69 -26.66 -1.06
C SER A 22 -5.08 -25.88 -2.30
N ILE A 23 -4.88 -24.56 -2.27
CA ILE A 23 -5.17 -23.69 -3.42
C ILE A 23 -4.29 -24.13 -4.59
N GLU A 24 -4.92 -24.57 -5.67
CA GLU A 24 -4.23 -24.93 -6.91
C GLU A 24 -4.09 -23.69 -7.80
N TRP A 25 -2.89 -23.12 -7.82
CA TRP A 25 -2.58 -21.99 -8.70
C TRP A 25 -2.41 -22.47 -10.15
N ARG A 26 -3.10 -21.82 -11.07
CA ARG A 26 -2.98 -22.08 -12.51
C ARG A 26 -2.67 -20.78 -13.24
N PHE A 27 -1.81 -20.89 -14.26
CA PHE A 27 -1.58 -19.78 -15.17
C PHE A 27 -2.89 -19.40 -15.86
N SER A 28 -3.25 -18.11 -15.81
CA SER A 28 -4.48 -17.60 -16.41
C SER A 28 -4.22 -16.63 -17.54
N GLN A 29 -3.36 -15.64 -17.35
CA GLN A 29 -3.12 -14.58 -18.33
C GLN A 29 -1.74 -13.95 -18.12
N VAL A 30 -1.16 -13.44 -19.20
CA VAL A 30 0.03 -12.59 -19.21
C VAL A 30 -0.28 -11.35 -20.05
N LYS A 31 0.17 -10.18 -19.59
CA LYS A 31 0.05 -8.90 -20.29
C LYS A 31 1.46 -8.29 -20.34
N GLY A 32 1.89 -7.85 -21.52
CA GLY A 32 3.25 -7.30 -21.72
C GLY A 32 3.82 -7.70 -23.07
N ASN A 33 5.06 -7.29 -23.33
CA ASN A 33 5.76 -7.67 -24.56
C ASN A 33 6.08 -9.17 -24.54
N ILE A 34 5.61 -9.90 -25.55
CA ILE A 34 5.76 -11.37 -25.67
C ILE A 34 6.93 -11.71 -26.60
N GLU A 35 7.40 -10.74 -27.39
CA GLU A 35 8.56 -10.91 -28.25
C GLU A 35 9.81 -10.93 -27.37
N GLY A 36 10.64 -11.97 -27.51
CA GLY A 36 11.88 -12.17 -26.75
C GLY A 36 13.00 -11.19 -27.10
N ASP A 37 12.63 -9.98 -27.53
CA ASP A 37 13.52 -8.85 -27.59
C ASP A 37 13.56 -8.24 -26.18
N ASP A 38 14.72 -8.28 -25.54
CA ASP A 38 14.97 -7.74 -24.19
C ASP A 38 14.83 -6.20 -24.12
N THR A 39 14.22 -5.60 -25.15
CA THR A 39 13.87 -4.19 -25.28
C THR A 39 12.62 -3.87 -24.45
N HIS A 40 12.66 -4.17 -23.16
CA HIS A 40 11.75 -3.58 -22.20
C HIS A 40 12.19 -2.14 -21.96
N THR A 41 11.34 -1.16 -22.27
CA THR A 41 11.63 0.21 -21.86
C THR A 41 11.47 0.32 -20.34
N GLU A 42 12.37 1.03 -19.67
CA GLU A 42 12.25 1.21 -18.21
C GLU A 42 10.91 1.83 -17.81
N ALA A 43 10.33 2.65 -18.70
CA ALA A 43 9.00 3.26 -18.52
C ALA A 43 7.85 2.24 -18.45
N ASP A 44 7.97 1.08 -19.12
CA ASP A 44 6.95 0.01 -19.11
C ASP A 44 7.03 -0.89 -17.86
N VAL A 45 8.03 -0.69 -16.99
CA VAL A 45 8.18 -1.50 -15.77
C VAL A 45 7.07 -1.15 -14.79
N ILE A 46 6.20 -2.13 -14.50
CA ILE A 46 5.12 -2.00 -13.52
C ILE A 46 5.72 -1.77 -12.13
N SER A 47 5.32 -0.68 -11.49
CA SER A 47 5.79 -0.27 -10.16
C SER A 47 4.78 -0.57 -9.06
N CYS A 48 3.48 -0.61 -9.37
CA CYS A 48 2.43 -0.91 -8.40
C CYS A 48 1.20 -1.57 -9.05
N VAL A 49 0.47 -2.34 -8.24
CA VAL A 49 -0.74 -3.09 -8.66
C VAL A 49 -1.76 -3.07 -7.53
N GLU A 50 -3.02 -2.77 -7.83
CA GLU A 50 -4.09 -2.74 -6.82
C GLU A 50 -5.44 -3.16 -7.43
N PHE A 51 -6.12 -4.11 -6.77
CA PHE A 51 -7.50 -4.48 -7.11
C PHE A 51 -8.51 -3.49 -6.53
N SER A 52 -9.63 -3.30 -7.22
CA SER A 52 -10.80 -2.65 -6.62
C SER A 52 -11.38 -3.49 -5.49
N HIS A 53 -12.12 -2.85 -4.58
CA HIS A 53 -12.73 -3.49 -3.41
C HIS A 53 -13.63 -4.70 -3.75
N ASP A 54 -14.24 -4.72 -4.94
CA ASP A 54 -15.10 -5.79 -5.44
C ASP A 54 -14.35 -6.81 -6.33
N GLY A 55 -13.08 -6.56 -6.66
CA GLY A 55 -12.29 -7.37 -7.57
C GLY A 55 -12.77 -7.32 -9.02
N GLU A 56 -13.61 -6.35 -9.40
CA GLU A 56 -14.06 -6.18 -10.78
C GLU A 56 -13.02 -5.44 -11.63
N TYR A 57 -12.17 -4.63 -11.01
CA TYR A 57 -11.12 -3.88 -11.66
C TYR A 57 -9.75 -4.17 -11.05
N LEU A 58 -8.73 -4.09 -11.88
CA LEU A 58 -7.32 -4.18 -11.52
C LEU A 58 -6.62 -2.98 -12.10
N ALA A 59 -5.96 -2.17 -11.28
CA ALA A 59 -5.14 -1.06 -11.73
C ALA A 59 -3.65 -1.43 -11.63
N THR A 60 -2.88 -1.00 -12.63
CA THR A 60 -1.41 -1.06 -12.61
C THR A 60 -0.85 0.32 -12.89
N GLY A 61 0.18 0.71 -12.16
CA GLY A 61 0.99 1.89 -12.44
C GLY A 61 2.39 1.47 -12.89
N ASP A 62 3.00 2.25 -13.77
CA ASP A 62 4.36 2.01 -14.24
C ASP A 62 5.34 3.14 -13.90
N LYS A 63 6.62 2.92 -14.23
CA LYS A 63 7.67 3.91 -14.06
C LYS A 63 7.52 5.12 -14.98
N GLY A 64 6.85 4.98 -16.11
CA GLY A 64 6.55 6.06 -17.05
C GLY A 64 5.32 6.90 -16.69
N GLY A 65 4.77 6.76 -15.48
CA GLY A 65 3.66 7.57 -14.99
C GLY A 65 2.29 7.24 -15.57
N ARG A 66 2.15 6.12 -16.28
CA ARG A 66 0.87 5.67 -16.84
C ARG A 66 0.14 4.80 -15.84
N VAL A 67 -1.19 4.89 -15.88
CA VAL A 67 -2.09 3.99 -15.16
C VAL A 67 -2.93 3.22 -16.18
N VAL A 68 -2.92 1.89 -16.05
CA VAL A 68 -3.73 0.98 -16.85
C VAL A 68 -4.76 0.31 -15.94
N ILE A 69 -6.04 0.47 -16.26
CA ILE A 69 -7.14 -0.19 -15.58
C ILE A 69 -7.60 -1.34 -16.45
N PHE A 70 -7.65 -2.53 -15.87
CA PHE A 70 -8.26 -3.71 -16.45
C PHE A 70 -9.60 -3.99 -15.78
N GLN A 71 -10.60 -4.39 -16.57
CA GLN A 71 -11.89 -4.85 -16.09
C GLN A 71 -12.00 -6.35 -16.30
N ARG A 72 -12.49 -7.05 -15.29
CA ARG A 72 -12.81 -8.47 -15.38
C ARG A 72 -13.89 -8.71 -16.44
N ASP A 73 -13.69 -9.72 -17.29
CA ASP A 73 -14.63 -10.07 -18.33
C ASP A 73 -16.00 -10.45 -17.75
N GLN A 74 -17.01 -9.64 -18.07
CA GLN A 74 -18.40 -9.88 -17.66
C GLN A 74 -19.22 -10.62 -18.72
N SER A 75 -18.65 -10.86 -19.91
CA SER A 75 -19.34 -11.41 -21.09
C SER A 75 -19.90 -12.83 -20.91
N GLY A 76 -19.58 -13.50 -19.80
CA GLY A 76 -20.11 -14.82 -19.48
C GLY A 76 -19.55 -15.94 -20.36
N LYS A 77 -18.49 -15.67 -21.13
CA LYS A 77 -17.79 -16.69 -21.92
C LYS A 77 -17.27 -17.78 -20.99
N TYR A 78 -17.52 -19.04 -21.35
CA TYR A 78 -16.95 -20.18 -20.67
C TYR A 78 -15.67 -20.59 -21.39
N VAL A 79 -14.56 -20.66 -20.66
CA VAL A 79 -13.28 -21.18 -21.13
C VAL A 79 -12.96 -22.42 -20.28
N ASN A 80 -12.75 -23.57 -20.91
CA ASN A 80 -12.47 -24.84 -20.23
C ASN A 80 -13.50 -25.23 -19.14
N GLY A 81 -14.79 -24.97 -19.39
CA GLY A 81 -15.88 -25.33 -18.45
C GLY A 81 -16.04 -24.39 -17.24
N ALA A 82 -15.21 -23.35 -17.13
CA ALA A 82 -15.35 -22.30 -16.12
C ALA A 82 -15.68 -20.96 -16.78
N ARG A 83 -16.43 -20.09 -16.08
CA ARG A 83 -16.67 -18.72 -16.54
C ARG A 83 -15.32 -17.99 -16.61
N SER A 84 -15.04 -17.34 -17.74
CA SER A 84 -13.85 -16.52 -17.95
C SER A 84 -13.71 -15.52 -16.81
N ARG A 85 -12.50 -15.43 -16.26
CA ARG A 85 -12.10 -14.45 -15.24
C ARG A 85 -10.93 -13.61 -15.73
N GLU A 86 -10.76 -13.54 -17.05
CA GLU A 86 -9.72 -12.75 -17.68
C GLU A 86 -9.97 -11.26 -17.45
N TYR A 87 -8.90 -10.48 -17.40
CA TYR A 87 -8.95 -9.04 -17.25
C TYR A 87 -8.56 -8.39 -18.57
N ASN A 88 -9.45 -7.55 -19.09
CA ASN A 88 -9.27 -6.84 -20.35
C ASN A 88 -9.02 -5.35 -20.09
N VAL A 89 -8.22 -4.72 -20.94
CA VAL A 89 -7.94 -3.28 -20.81
C VAL A 89 -9.25 -2.51 -20.89
N TYR A 90 -9.53 -1.74 -19.85
CA TYR A 90 -10.72 -0.91 -19.72
C TYR A 90 -10.40 0.55 -19.99
N SER A 91 -9.29 1.06 -19.44
CA SER A 91 -8.84 2.43 -19.64
C SER A 91 -7.33 2.52 -19.43
N THR A 92 -6.68 3.40 -20.17
CA THR A 92 -5.27 3.75 -20.01
C THR A 92 -5.15 5.27 -20.07
N PHE A 93 -4.42 5.85 -19.13
CA PHE A 93 -4.20 7.30 -19.09
C PHE A 93 -2.84 7.65 -18.51
N GLN A 94 -2.28 8.79 -18.92
CA GLN A 94 -1.10 9.39 -18.31
C GLN A 94 -1.51 10.04 -16.99
N SER A 95 -0.98 9.57 -15.87
CA SER A 95 -1.31 10.12 -14.55
C SER A 95 -0.32 11.18 -14.08
N HIS A 96 0.97 11.03 -14.38
CA HIS A 96 2.02 11.97 -13.99
C HIS A 96 3.01 12.15 -15.15
N GLU A 97 3.61 13.33 -15.26
CA GLU A 97 4.67 13.64 -16.23
C GLU A 97 5.96 14.00 -15.48
N PRO A 98 7.15 13.82 -16.08
CA PRO A 98 8.41 14.20 -15.45
C PRO A 98 8.43 15.70 -15.17
N GLU A 99 8.84 16.07 -13.96
CA GLU A 99 8.99 17.48 -13.55
C GLU A 99 10.42 17.77 -13.11
N PHE A 100 10.85 19.03 -13.21
CA PHE A 100 12.17 19.45 -12.78
C PHE A 100 12.10 20.72 -11.92
N ASP A 101 12.58 20.62 -10.68
CA ASP A 101 12.76 21.77 -9.80
C ASP A 101 14.11 22.44 -10.13
N TYR A 102 14.07 23.52 -10.92
CA TYR A 102 15.25 24.29 -11.32
C TYR A 102 16.00 24.94 -10.16
N LEU A 103 15.32 25.23 -9.05
CA LEU A 103 15.94 25.88 -7.90
C LEU A 103 16.73 24.89 -7.06
N LYS A 104 16.24 23.65 -6.98
CA LYS A 104 16.90 22.56 -6.26
C LYS A 104 17.77 21.68 -7.15
N SER A 105 17.72 21.88 -8.47
CA SER A 105 18.30 20.98 -9.47
C SER A 105 17.86 19.52 -9.25
N LEU A 106 16.57 19.32 -8.98
CA LEU A 106 16.01 18.01 -8.63
C LEU A 106 15.00 17.58 -9.69
N GLU A 107 15.21 16.39 -10.26
CA GLU A 107 14.24 15.73 -11.12
C GLU A 107 13.21 14.99 -10.27
N ILE A 108 11.93 15.17 -10.60
CA ILE A 108 10.80 14.49 -9.98
C ILE A 108 10.33 13.45 -11.00
N GLU A 109 10.59 12.17 -10.67
CA GLU A 109 10.19 11.04 -11.51
C GLU A 109 8.67 10.95 -11.65
N GLU A 110 8.20 10.63 -12.84
CA GLU A 110 6.80 10.36 -13.15
C GLU A 110 6.30 9.02 -12.62
N LYS A 111 7.19 8.17 -12.11
CA LYS A 111 6.91 6.84 -11.58
C LYS A 111 5.73 6.85 -10.60
N ILE A 112 4.75 5.98 -10.86
CA ILE A 112 3.65 5.76 -9.92
C ILE A 112 4.15 4.93 -8.74
N ASN A 113 4.14 5.51 -7.54
CA ASN A 113 4.58 4.81 -6.33
C ASN A 113 3.48 3.91 -5.77
N GLN A 114 2.23 4.40 -5.74
CA GLN A 114 1.12 3.64 -5.20
C GLN A 114 -0.21 4.05 -5.84
N ILE A 115 -1.13 3.09 -5.92
CA ILE A 115 -2.51 3.26 -6.37
C ILE A 115 -3.46 2.77 -5.28
N LYS A 116 -4.51 3.54 -4.97
CA LYS A 116 -5.58 3.12 -4.06
C LYS A 116 -6.96 3.44 -4.61
N TRP A 117 -7.84 2.44 -4.60
CA TRP A 117 -9.23 2.61 -5.01
C TRP A 117 -10.07 3.24 -3.90
N LEU A 118 -10.87 4.25 -4.23
CA LEU A 118 -11.92 4.73 -3.34
C LEU A 118 -13.16 3.84 -3.47
N LYS A 119 -13.95 3.74 -2.39
CA LYS A 119 -15.26 3.08 -2.44
C LYS A 119 -16.18 3.84 -3.41
N LYS A 120 -16.93 3.09 -4.23
CA LYS A 120 -17.88 3.65 -5.21
C LYS A 120 -18.95 4.49 -4.50
N LYS A 121 -18.97 5.80 -4.75
CA LYS A 121 -20.03 6.72 -4.27
C LYS A 121 -21.15 6.93 -5.29
N ASN A 122 -20.86 6.73 -6.57
CA ASN A 122 -21.80 6.87 -7.68
C ASN A 122 -21.40 5.90 -8.81
N ALA A 123 -21.94 6.09 -10.02
CA ALA A 123 -21.61 5.27 -11.18
C ALA A 123 -20.15 5.42 -11.64
N ALA A 124 -19.42 6.44 -11.17
CA ALA A 124 -18.01 6.65 -11.50
C ALA A 124 -17.10 5.93 -10.49
N ASN A 125 -16.00 5.39 -11.02
CA ASN A 125 -14.92 4.86 -10.21
C ASN A 125 -13.93 5.99 -9.89
N PHE A 126 -13.37 5.97 -8.67
CA PHE A 126 -12.33 6.92 -8.27
C PHE A 126 -11.10 6.17 -7.78
N VAL A 127 -9.94 6.62 -8.26
CA VAL A 127 -8.63 6.06 -7.95
C VAL A 127 -7.74 7.21 -7.51
N LEU A 128 -6.93 6.96 -6.48
CA LEU A 128 -5.81 7.80 -6.08
C LEU A 128 -4.52 7.18 -6.64
N SER A 129 -3.70 7.98 -7.28
CA SER A 129 -2.33 7.65 -7.71
C SER A 129 -1.37 8.70 -7.17
N THR A 130 -0.15 8.29 -6.83
CA THR A 130 0.90 9.21 -6.35
C THR A 130 2.24 8.96 -7.03
N ASN A 131 3.02 10.03 -7.23
CA ASN A 131 4.42 10.01 -7.66
C ASN A 131 5.32 10.68 -6.59
N GLY A 132 6.59 10.96 -6.95
CA GLY A 132 7.47 11.84 -6.16
C GLY A 132 6.88 13.26 -6.02
N ALA A 133 7.26 13.98 -4.96
CA ALA A 133 6.67 15.27 -4.57
C ALA A 133 6.38 16.20 -5.77
N PHE A 134 5.10 16.52 -6.01
CA PHE A 134 4.63 17.36 -7.11
C PHE A 134 4.94 18.85 -6.88
N VAL A 135 5.51 19.53 -7.88
CA VAL A 135 5.81 20.98 -7.88
C VAL A 135 5.21 21.62 -9.14
N GLY A 136 3.90 21.81 -9.17
CA GLY A 136 3.20 22.36 -10.35
C GLY A 136 2.14 23.42 -10.04
N VAL A 137 1.91 24.32 -11.01
CA VAL A 137 0.86 25.36 -10.99
C VAL A 137 -0.38 24.89 -11.76
N LEU A 138 -1.55 25.23 -11.22
CA LEU A 138 -2.89 24.88 -11.72
C LEU A 138 -3.10 25.22 -13.21
N GLN A 139 -3.40 24.22 -14.04
CA GLN A 139 -3.89 24.42 -15.40
C GLN A 139 -5.43 24.46 -15.46
N ILE A 140 -5.99 25.36 -16.27
CA ILE A 140 -7.43 25.54 -16.45
C ILE A 140 -7.89 24.79 -17.71
N PRO A 141 -8.89 23.89 -17.63
CA PRO A 141 -9.35 23.11 -18.79
C PRO A 141 -10.10 23.96 -19.83
N THR A 142 -9.95 23.59 -21.11
CA THR A 142 -10.73 24.13 -22.23
C THR A 142 -11.73 23.07 -22.70
N ILE A 143 -13.02 23.44 -22.83
CA ILE A 143 -14.12 22.52 -23.13
C ILE A 143 -14.13 22.16 -24.63
N VAL A 144 -14.17 20.85 -24.93
CA VAL A 144 -14.37 20.31 -26.29
C VAL A 144 -15.53 19.31 -26.26
N PRO A 145 -16.51 19.36 -27.18
CA PRO A 145 -17.60 18.37 -27.24
C PRO A 145 -17.08 17.01 -27.74
N MET A 146 -17.36 15.91 -27.02
CA MET A 146 -16.94 14.55 -27.42
C MET A 146 -17.99 13.48 -27.07
N GLU A 147 -18.03 12.39 -27.85
CA GLU A 147 -18.93 11.23 -27.68
C GLU A 147 -18.57 10.37 -26.45
N LEU A 148 -19.49 9.47 -26.05
CA LEU A 148 -19.40 8.57 -24.88
C LEU A 148 -18.20 7.62 -24.95
N ILE A 149 -17.04 8.11 -24.53
CA ILE A 149 -15.80 7.37 -24.31
C ILE A 149 -15.58 7.30 -22.79
N VAL A 150 -15.02 6.20 -22.29
CA VAL A 150 -14.57 6.11 -20.89
C VAL A 150 -13.39 7.08 -20.73
N GLU A 151 -13.67 8.26 -20.22
CA GLU A 151 -12.68 9.31 -19.99
C GLU A 151 -12.18 9.26 -18.54
N ALA A 152 -10.87 9.11 -18.37
CA ALA A 152 -10.21 9.33 -17.08
C ALA A 152 -9.77 10.79 -17.01
N SER A 153 -10.29 11.54 -16.03
CA SER A 153 -9.88 12.93 -15.79
C SER A 153 -9.41 13.10 -14.34
N PRO A 154 -8.29 13.81 -14.10
CA PRO A 154 -7.82 14.10 -12.75
C PRO A 154 -8.80 15.08 -12.10
N ARG A 155 -9.59 14.57 -11.14
CA ARG A 155 -10.57 15.41 -10.44
C ARG A 155 -9.92 16.36 -9.43
N ARG A 156 -8.80 15.93 -8.84
CA ARG A 156 -8.09 16.65 -7.76
C ARG A 156 -6.60 16.31 -7.82
N VAL A 157 -5.78 17.30 -7.51
CA VAL A 157 -4.31 17.19 -7.39
C VAL A 157 -3.93 17.73 -6.02
N TYR A 158 -3.21 16.93 -5.23
CA TYR A 158 -2.73 17.31 -3.90
C TYR A 158 -1.21 17.50 -3.97
N GLY A 159 -0.78 18.73 -4.26
CA GLY A 159 0.63 19.09 -4.47
C GLY A 159 1.35 19.61 -3.23
N ASN A 160 2.67 19.76 -3.33
CA ASN A 160 3.56 20.54 -2.43
C ASN A 160 3.53 20.21 -0.93
N ALA A 161 2.92 19.10 -0.51
CA ALA A 161 2.82 18.80 0.91
C ALA A 161 3.99 17.98 1.46
N HIS A 162 4.61 17.16 0.63
CA HIS A 162 5.73 16.33 1.03
C HIS A 162 7.04 16.96 0.59
N THR A 163 8.01 16.98 1.50
CA THR A 163 9.38 17.41 1.19
C THR A 163 10.21 16.23 0.70
N TYR A 164 9.81 15.01 1.07
CA TYR A 164 10.47 13.75 0.74
C TYR A 164 9.58 12.86 -0.12
N HIS A 165 10.06 11.68 -0.48
CA HIS A 165 9.33 10.78 -1.37
C HIS A 165 8.09 10.21 -0.69
N VAL A 166 6.93 10.33 -1.34
CA VAL A 166 5.71 9.71 -0.84
C VAL A 166 5.84 8.20 -1.03
N ASN A 167 5.92 7.48 0.10
CA ASN A 167 6.03 6.02 0.13
C ASN A 167 4.66 5.35 0.32
N SER A 168 3.69 6.04 0.93
CA SER A 168 2.40 5.47 1.26
C SER A 168 1.23 6.42 1.08
N ILE A 169 0.10 5.88 0.66
CA ILE A 169 -1.24 6.44 0.70
C ILE A 169 -2.21 5.42 1.27
N SER A 170 -3.11 5.88 2.12
CA SER A 170 -4.16 5.02 2.68
C SER A 170 -5.45 5.79 2.86
N VAL A 171 -6.56 5.18 2.46
CA VAL A 171 -7.89 5.80 2.50
C VAL A 171 -8.53 5.47 3.83
N ASN A 172 -9.09 6.48 4.50
CA ASN A 172 -9.75 6.26 5.77
C ASN A 172 -11.12 5.61 5.57
N SER A 173 -11.55 4.87 6.59
CA SER A 173 -12.86 4.19 6.62
C SER A 173 -14.06 5.15 6.65
N ASP A 174 -13.83 6.43 7.01
CA ASP A 174 -14.82 7.50 6.98
C ASP A 174 -15.23 7.93 5.56
N GLN A 175 -14.44 7.58 4.53
CA GLN A 175 -14.61 7.97 3.13
C GLN A 175 -14.60 9.48 2.88
N GLU A 176 -14.08 10.25 3.83
CA GLU A 176 -13.91 11.70 3.78
C GLU A 176 -12.44 12.07 3.82
N THR A 177 -11.62 11.27 4.48
CA THR A 177 -10.19 11.52 4.65
C THR A 177 -9.31 10.41 4.09
N PHE A 178 -8.06 10.76 3.81
CA PHE A 178 -7.00 9.82 3.48
C PHE A 178 -5.68 10.34 4.04
N LEU A 179 -4.70 9.46 4.22
CA LEU A 179 -3.36 9.83 4.64
C LEU A 179 -2.39 9.66 3.48
N SER A 180 -1.32 10.44 3.52
CA SER A 180 -0.12 10.17 2.75
C SER A 180 1.10 10.30 3.65
N ALA A 181 2.07 9.41 3.47
CA ALA A 181 3.31 9.40 4.23
C ALA A 181 4.51 9.57 3.30
N ASP A 182 5.47 10.38 3.74
CA ASP A 182 6.83 10.41 3.21
C ASP A 182 7.81 9.81 4.23
N ASP A 183 9.11 9.99 3.99
CA ASP A 183 10.17 9.44 4.82
C ASP A 183 10.16 9.96 6.28
N LEU A 184 9.57 11.13 6.57
CA LEU A 184 9.61 11.75 7.91
C LEU A 184 8.24 12.25 8.42
N ARG A 185 7.22 12.32 7.56
CA ARG A 185 5.93 12.95 7.86
C ARG A 185 4.76 12.13 7.36
N ILE A 186 3.68 12.19 8.14
CA ILE A 186 2.37 11.68 7.73
C ILE A 186 1.36 12.83 7.76
N ASN A 187 0.71 13.04 6.62
CA ASN A 187 -0.27 14.08 6.41
C ASN A 187 -1.66 13.44 6.34
N LEU A 188 -2.64 14.06 6.99
CA LEU A 188 -4.06 13.75 6.82
C LEU A 188 -4.70 14.74 5.86
N TRP A 189 -5.47 14.23 4.91
CA TRP A 189 -6.13 14.98 3.86
C TRP A 189 -7.63 14.79 3.88
N HIS A 190 -8.36 15.82 3.48
CA HIS A 190 -9.79 15.72 3.18
C HIS A 190 -10.02 15.61 1.68
N HIS A 191 -10.83 14.64 1.23
CA HIS A 191 -11.11 14.41 -0.19
C HIS A 191 -11.73 15.62 -0.90
N GLU A 192 -12.42 16.49 -0.17
CA GLU A 192 -13.17 17.61 -0.77
C GLU A 192 -12.47 18.97 -0.73
N ILE A 193 -11.41 19.10 0.06
CA ILE A 193 -10.72 20.38 0.29
C ILE A 193 -9.31 20.23 -0.27
N THR A 194 -8.92 21.07 -1.22
CA THR A 194 -7.58 21.07 -1.84
C THR A 194 -6.73 22.28 -1.43
N ASN A 195 -7.29 23.20 -0.63
CA ASN A 195 -6.54 24.35 -0.13
C ASN A 195 -5.61 23.91 1.01
N GLU A 196 -4.30 23.92 0.73
CA GLU A 196 -3.19 23.39 1.53
C GLU A 196 -3.26 23.72 3.04
N SER A 197 -3.79 24.89 3.42
CA SER A 197 -3.83 25.36 4.80
C SER A 197 -4.99 24.81 5.64
N PHE A 198 -6.06 24.31 5.02
CA PHE A 198 -7.22 23.72 5.71
C PHE A 198 -7.43 22.25 5.39
N SER A 199 -6.86 21.77 4.28
CA SER A 199 -6.99 20.38 3.84
C SER A 199 -6.02 19.43 4.52
N ARG A 200 -4.99 19.94 5.20
CA ARG A 200 -3.86 19.16 5.68
C ARG A 200 -3.68 19.35 7.18
N ALA A 201 -3.59 18.23 7.90
CA ALA A 201 -3.04 18.19 9.25
C ALA A 201 -1.79 17.30 9.25
N ASP A 202 -0.66 17.85 9.68
CA ASP A 202 0.55 17.08 9.96
C ASP A 202 0.30 16.28 11.23
N ILE A 203 -0.07 15.01 11.08
CA ILE A 203 -0.45 14.15 12.22
C ILE A 203 0.76 13.45 12.84
N VAL A 204 1.83 13.26 12.07
CA VAL A 204 3.12 12.73 12.54
C VAL A 204 4.25 13.50 11.86
N ASP A 205 5.22 13.98 12.65
CA ASP A 205 6.49 14.56 12.16
C ASP A 205 7.64 14.02 13.02
N ILE A 206 8.45 13.14 12.44
CA ILE A 206 9.64 12.56 13.10
C ILE A 206 10.93 13.27 12.69
N LYS A 207 10.84 14.40 11.98
CA LYS A 207 12.00 15.16 11.53
C LYS A 207 12.84 15.63 12.74
N PRO A 208 14.14 15.26 12.81
CA PRO A 208 15.00 15.73 13.88
C PRO A 208 15.31 17.23 13.72
N THR A 209 15.63 17.90 14.82
CA THR A 209 16.08 19.30 14.79
C THR A 209 17.37 19.48 14.00
N ASN A 210 18.26 18.48 14.04
CA ASN A 210 19.45 18.39 13.22
C ASN A 210 19.33 17.19 12.27
N MET A 211 19.41 17.42 10.96
CA MET A 211 19.34 16.35 9.95
C MET A 211 20.50 15.36 10.04
N GLU A 212 21.63 15.74 10.63
CA GLU A 212 22.77 14.84 10.85
C GLU A 212 22.46 13.75 11.90
N GLU A 213 21.47 13.96 12.75
CA GLU A 213 21.03 13.01 13.79
C GLU A 213 19.88 12.11 13.30
N LEU A 214 19.59 12.12 12.00
CA LEU A 214 18.55 11.27 11.44
C LEU A 214 18.95 9.79 11.55
N THR A 215 18.16 9.02 12.29
CA THR A 215 18.40 7.59 12.48
C THR A 215 17.23 6.69 12.09
N GLU A 216 16.06 7.25 11.84
CA GLU A 216 14.82 6.50 11.59
C GLU A 216 14.03 7.22 10.51
N VAL A 217 13.52 6.47 9.53
CA VAL A 217 12.59 6.97 8.52
C VAL A 217 11.32 6.12 8.52
N ILE A 218 10.20 6.74 8.14
CA ILE A 218 8.92 6.06 7.93
C ILE A 218 9.00 5.31 6.61
N THR A 219 8.60 4.04 6.63
CA THR A 219 8.71 3.17 5.45
C THR A 219 7.36 2.79 4.87
N ALA A 220 6.33 2.66 5.72
CA ALA A 220 4.98 2.39 5.29
C ALA A 220 3.96 2.96 6.28
N ALA A 221 2.78 3.35 5.81
CA ALA A 221 1.67 3.81 6.65
C ALA A 221 0.32 3.31 6.11
N GLU A 222 -0.58 2.91 7.02
CA GLU A 222 -1.91 2.42 6.64
C GLU A 222 -2.98 2.69 7.70
N PHE A 223 -4.19 3.07 7.25
CA PHE A 223 -5.38 3.18 8.09
C PHE A 223 -5.96 1.82 8.45
N HIS A 224 -6.57 1.74 9.63
CA HIS A 224 -7.36 0.58 10.01
C HIS A 224 -8.62 0.46 9.13
N PRO A 225 -8.97 -0.74 8.62
CA PRO A 225 -10.03 -0.90 7.62
C PRO A 225 -11.44 -0.54 8.11
N SER A 226 -11.67 -0.54 9.42
CA SER A 226 -12.99 -0.28 10.03
C SER A 226 -13.01 0.80 11.11
N GLN A 227 -11.85 1.20 11.63
CA GLN A 227 -11.77 2.16 12.74
C GLN A 227 -11.11 3.43 12.22
N CYS A 228 -11.90 4.50 12.08
CA CYS A 228 -11.46 5.72 11.41
C CYS A 228 -10.42 6.53 12.20
N ASN A 229 -10.25 6.22 13.48
CA ASN A 229 -9.32 6.90 14.37
C ASN A 229 -7.97 6.20 14.48
N TRP A 230 -7.79 5.01 13.89
CA TRP A 230 -6.55 4.25 14.03
C TRP A 230 -5.80 4.13 12.72
N PHE A 231 -4.51 4.39 12.79
CA PHE A 231 -3.58 4.08 11.72
C PHE A 231 -2.28 3.55 12.31
N VAL A 232 -1.54 2.82 11.49
CA VAL A 232 -0.20 2.34 11.82
C VAL A 232 0.80 2.93 10.86
N TYR A 233 2.02 3.10 11.33
CA TYR A 233 3.17 3.30 10.46
C TYR A 233 4.34 2.47 10.94
N SER A 234 5.21 2.09 10.01
CA SER A 234 6.43 1.36 10.27
C SER A 234 7.66 2.21 10.00
N SER A 235 8.79 1.81 10.57
CA SER A 235 10.06 2.47 10.37
C SER A 235 11.14 1.58 9.77
N SER A 236 12.22 2.23 9.34
CA SER A 236 13.45 1.58 8.89
C SER A 236 14.19 0.83 9.99
N LYS A 237 13.78 0.95 11.25
CA LYS A 237 14.37 0.26 12.41
C LYS A 237 13.60 -0.99 12.83
N GLY A 238 12.56 -1.37 12.11
CA GLY A 238 11.73 -2.51 12.49
C GLY A 238 10.64 -2.18 13.51
N SER A 239 10.46 -0.89 13.86
CA SER A 239 9.40 -0.48 14.79
C SER A 239 8.08 -0.28 14.05
N ILE A 240 6.98 -0.72 14.67
CA ILE A 240 5.62 -0.52 14.17
C ILE A 240 4.85 0.23 15.25
N ARG A 241 4.28 1.38 14.88
CA ARG A 241 3.63 2.28 15.82
C ARG A 241 2.16 2.42 15.45
N LEU A 242 1.29 2.04 16.38
CA LEU A 242 -0.16 2.26 16.30
C LEU A 242 -0.48 3.62 16.91
N CYS A 243 -1.20 4.44 16.16
CA CYS A 243 -1.63 5.77 16.56
C CYS A 243 -3.14 5.84 16.70
N ASP A 244 -3.64 6.49 17.76
CA ASP A 244 -5.05 6.82 17.94
C ASP A 244 -5.26 8.34 17.81
N MET A 245 -5.97 8.74 16.76
CA MET A 245 -6.28 10.13 16.45
C MET A 245 -7.29 10.77 17.42
N ARG A 246 -7.98 9.97 18.26
CA ARG A 246 -8.89 10.50 19.29
C ARG A 246 -8.16 10.98 20.52
N ASP A 247 -7.03 10.37 20.84
CA ASP A 247 -6.28 10.73 22.04
C ASP A 247 -5.70 12.13 21.90
N ARG A 248 -5.16 12.45 20.72
CA ARG A 248 -4.51 13.75 20.43
C ARG A 248 -4.59 14.13 18.96
N ALA A 249 -4.67 15.44 18.71
CA ALA A 249 -4.64 16.01 17.36
C ALA A 249 -3.29 15.82 16.66
N LEU A 250 -2.20 15.80 17.43
CA LEU A 250 -0.86 15.40 16.99
C LEU A 250 -0.63 14.00 17.57
N CYS A 251 -0.41 12.99 16.73
CA CYS A 251 -0.24 11.60 17.15
C CYS A 251 1.17 11.34 17.70
N ASP A 252 1.60 12.21 18.64
CA ASP A 252 2.93 12.23 19.25
C ASP A 252 3.12 11.11 20.29
N ASN A 253 2.03 10.73 20.96
CA ASN A 253 1.99 9.57 21.84
C ASN A 253 1.37 8.38 21.11
N HIS A 254 2.15 7.31 20.94
CA HIS A 254 1.67 6.11 20.26
C HIS A 254 0.83 5.27 21.21
N ALA A 255 -0.34 4.84 20.74
CA ALA A 255 -1.22 3.94 21.49
C ALA A 255 -0.52 2.60 21.78
N LYS A 256 0.28 2.12 20.83
CA LYS A 256 1.09 0.91 21.02
C LYS A 256 2.31 0.92 20.10
N ILE A 257 3.44 0.47 20.63
CA ILE A 257 4.67 0.28 19.88
C ILE A 257 4.99 -1.20 19.88
N TYR A 258 5.28 -1.74 18.70
CA TYR A 258 5.76 -3.09 18.50
C TYR A 258 7.19 -3.00 18.02
N GLU A 259 8.10 -3.43 18.87
CA GLU A 259 9.52 -3.55 18.59
C GLU A 259 9.96 -4.93 19.05
N GLU A 260 10.66 -5.65 18.17
CA GLU A 260 11.35 -6.86 18.59
C GLU A 260 12.60 -6.46 19.36
N VAL A 261 12.71 -6.95 20.59
CA VAL A 261 13.91 -6.75 21.40
C VAL A 261 14.98 -7.69 20.86
N GLU A 262 15.83 -7.18 19.97
CA GLU A 262 17.05 -7.88 19.58
C GLU A 262 18.05 -7.86 20.73
N ASP A 263 18.68 -9.01 20.98
CA ASP A 263 19.75 -9.10 21.96
C ASP A 263 20.92 -8.21 21.50
N PRO A 264 21.48 -7.32 22.34
CA PRO A 264 22.55 -6.42 21.93
C PRO A 264 23.78 -7.13 21.36
N SER A 265 23.95 -8.41 21.68
CA SER A 265 25.01 -9.29 21.18
C SER A 265 24.80 -9.76 19.73
N SER A 266 23.54 -9.87 19.26
CA SER A 266 23.19 -10.21 17.88
C SER A 266 23.03 -8.99 16.98
N ARG A 267 22.98 -7.79 17.58
CA ARG A 267 22.82 -6.53 16.86
C ARG A 267 24.07 -6.23 16.03
N SER A 268 23.92 -6.28 14.71
CA SER A 268 24.97 -5.93 13.76
C SER A 268 24.46 -4.85 12.81
N PHE A 269 25.36 -4.18 12.11
CA PHE A 269 24.96 -3.23 11.07
C PHE A 269 24.01 -3.87 10.03
N PHE A 270 24.23 -5.15 9.72
CA PHE A 270 23.36 -5.91 8.83
C PHE A 270 21.99 -6.22 9.44
N SER A 271 21.91 -6.38 10.77
CA SER A 271 20.62 -6.64 11.44
C SER A 271 19.69 -5.43 11.33
N GLU A 272 20.22 -4.21 11.42
CA GLU A 272 19.43 -2.98 11.23
C GLU A 272 18.91 -2.84 9.79
N ILE A 273 19.73 -3.21 8.78
CA ILE A 273 19.30 -3.18 7.37
C ILE A 273 18.16 -4.18 7.11
N ILE A 274 18.29 -5.42 7.60
CA ILE A 274 17.27 -6.46 7.34
C ILE A 274 16.04 -6.31 8.23
N ALA A 275 16.14 -5.60 9.36
CA ALA A 275 15.02 -5.30 10.25
C ALA A 275 14.10 -4.20 9.71
N SER A 276 14.55 -3.42 8.72
CA SER A 276 13.74 -2.40 8.06
C SER A 276 12.45 -3.00 7.51
N VAL A 277 11.30 -2.47 7.97
CA VAL A 277 9.99 -2.91 7.50
C VAL A 277 9.76 -2.33 6.11
N SER A 278 9.50 -3.17 5.12
CA SER A 278 9.24 -2.73 3.74
C SER A 278 7.76 -2.46 3.47
N ASP A 279 6.85 -3.20 4.11
CA ASP A 279 5.40 -3.01 3.93
C ASP A 279 4.62 -3.45 5.17
N ILE A 280 3.47 -2.83 5.37
CA ILE A 280 2.49 -3.16 6.40
C ILE A 280 1.10 -3.23 5.80
N LYS A 281 0.36 -4.29 6.15
CA LYS A 281 -1.01 -4.54 5.67
C LYS A 281 -1.91 -5.04 6.77
N PHE A 282 -2.99 -4.34 7.05
CA PHE A 282 -4.06 -4.86 7.91
C PHE A 282 -4.76 -6.03 7.25
N SER A 283 -5.15 -7.01 8.06
CA SER A 283 -6.11 -8.03 7.63
C SER A 283 -7.46 -7.37 7.35
N HIS A 284 -8.25 -7.97 6.46
CA HIS A 284 -9.59 -7.47 6.11
C HIS A 284 -10.53 -7.28 7.32
N ASN A 285 -10.33 -8.06 8.38
CA ASN A 285 -11.10 -7.95 9.63
C ASN A 285 -10.49 -6.96 10.66
N GLY A 286 -9.32 -6.36 10.36
CA GLY A 286 -8.60 -5.41 11.21
C GLY A 286 -7.91 -6.01 12.44
N ARG A 287 -8.05 -7.32 12.68
CA ARG A 287 -7.52 -7.97 13.89
C ARG A 287 -6.02 -8.25 13.83
N TYR A 288 -5.50 -8.46 12.64
CA TYR A 288 -4.12 -8.81 12.40
C TYR A 288 -3.46 -7.74 11.55
N LEU A 289 -2.17 -7.53 11.79
CA LEU A 289 -1.33 -6.74 10.93
C LEU A 289 -0.22 -7.64 10.40
N LEU A 290 -0.06 -7.63 9.09
CA LEU A 290 1.03 -8.31 8.42
C LEU A 290 2.14 -7.29 8.18
N THR A 291 3.35 -7.65 8.58
CA THR A 291 4.54 -6.81 8.34
C THR A 291 5.58 -7.62 7.58
N ARG A 292 6.21 -6.97 6.60
CA ARG A 292 7.26 -7.57 5.77
C ARG A 292 8.58 -6.88 6.10
N ASP A 293 9.57 -7.68 6.45
CA ASP A 293 10.98 -7.25 6.44
C ASP A 293 11.72 -7.98 5.30
N TYR A 294 13.04 -7.78 5.19
CA TYR A 294 13.81 -8.33 4.06
C TYR A 294 13.72 -9.88 3.99
N LEU A 295 13.68 -10.56 5.14
CA LEU A 295 13.78 -12.02 5.22
C LEU A 295 12.45 -12.70 5.52
N THR A 296 11.54 -12.03 6.24
CA THR A 296 10.41 -12.66 6.90
C THR A 296 9.10 -11.90 6.65
N ILE A 297 7.99 -12.62 6.80
CA ILE A 297 6.65 -12.03 6.94
C ILE A 297 6.18 -12.39 8.34
N LYS A 298 5.82 -11.37 9.12
CA LYS A 298 5.34 -11.53 10.49
C LYS A 298 3.87 -11.16 10.54
N VAL A 299 3.11 -11.91 11.34
CA VAL A 299 1.70 -11.61 11.62
C VAL A 299 1.61 -11.16 13.07
N CYS A 300 1.35 -9.87 13.25
CA CYS A 300 1.14 -9.27 14.56
C CYS A 300 -0.35 -9.33 14.90
N VAL A 301 -0.68 -9.90 16.06
CA VAL A 301 -2.04 -9.84 16.60
C VAL A 301 -2.17 -8.54 17.39
N PHE A 302 -3.07 -7.66 16.95
CA PHE A 302 -3.58 -6.64 17.85
C PHE A 302 -4.59 -7.35 18.75
N MET A 303 -4.14 -7.83 19.92
CA MET A 303 -5.07 -7.88 21.04
C MET A 303 -5.47 -6.43 21.27
N LEU A 304 -6.65 -6.10 20.74
CA LEU A 304 -7.48 -5.03 21.26
C LEU A 304 -7.59 -5.35 22.74
N LEU A 305 -6.72 -4.76 23.55
CA LEU A 305 -6.98 -4.68 24.97
C LEU A 305 -8.27 -3.87 25.04
N SER A 306 -9.37 -4.61 25.15
CA SER A 306 -10.58 -4.09 25.73
C SER A 306 -10.15 -3.53 27.06
N HIS A 307 -10.02 -2.20 27.13
CA HIS A 307 -9.99 -1.52 28.40
C HIS A 307 -11.27 -1.92 29.14
N THR A 308 -11.09 -2.70 30.19
CA THR A 308 -11.99 -2.70 31.35
C THR A 308 -11.60 -1.52 32.23
#